data_AF-A0A2G6QR46-F1
#
_entry.id   AF-A0A2G6QR46-F1
#
_cell.length_a   1.000
_cell.length_b   1.000
_cell.length_c   1.000
_cell.angle_alpha   90.00
_cell.angle_beta   90.00
_cell.angle_gamma   90.00
#
_symmetry.space_group_name_H-M   'P 1'
#
loop_
_entity.id
_entity.type
_entity.pdbx_description
1 polymer ?
#
loop_
_entity_poly.entity_id
_entity_poly.type
_entity_poly.pdbx_seq_one_letter_code
_entity_poly.pdbx_strand_id
1 'polypeptide(L)'
;MRRYKRFQMFVHAEEMLSAVAQKLKNGELSCFIRLGSDMSNNYYEYEIPLTLTPSGLYTSDKLSDREKVWPKENMFDFAFSVLTNAKLKRNKERESGQNGVNNVTPFIVYDKNKPKNKITILGNPSLSDVENIMIGVRNNTNELKSGEVWINEMRMSEFDESGGWAGLANVAVNLSDIGSLNIAGKMETAGFGGIESNITNRTLEDSYQINFSAGLDLGRFLPRQAKLQIPAYYTYSTQNQSPKYNPLDEDIELKDAIKSLDGNKSKIDSLKQRTQRNVVTESFNITNAKVNIRSKIPMPYDPANFSVTFSTSKTDEHTPEIQQNLNKQQRLALNYNYN
;
A
#
# COMPACT_ATOMS: atom_id res chain seq x y z
N MET A 1 -3.09 -8.43 -8.75
CA MET A 1 -2.01 -8.50 -9.77
C MET A 1 -0.81 -7.55 -9.52
N ARG A 2 -0.79 -6.74 -8.45
CA ARG A 2 0.18 -5.64 -8.24
C ARG A 2 1.67 -6.00 -8.14
N ARG A 3 2.02 -7.26 -7.86
CA ARG A 3 3.43 -7.71 -7.69
C ARG A 3 4.11 -8.09 -9.01
N TYR A 4 3.36 -8.10 -10.11
CA TYR A 4 3.89 -8.31 -11.46
C TYR A 4 3.86 -7.00 -12.22
N LYS A 5 4.83 -6.79 -13.10
CA LYS A 5 4.95 -5.58 -13.91
C LYS A 5 4.36 -5.76 -15.29
N ARG A 6 4.32 -6.98 -15.82
CA ARG A 6 4.00 -7.23 -17.22
C ARG A 6 2.94 -8.30 -17.40
N PHE A 7 2.04 -8.06 -18.35
CA PHE A 7 1.05 -9.03 -18.80
C PHE A 7 1.44 -9.54 -20.18
N GLN A 8 1.32 -10.86 -20.38
CA GLN A 8 1.62 -11.53 -21.64
C GLN A 8 0.53 -12.54 -22.02
N MET A 9 0.13 -12.55 -23.29
CA MET A 9 -0.79 -13.54 -23.84
C MET A 9 -0.67 -13.58 -25.37
N PHE A 10 -0.60 -14.78 -25.94
CA PHE A 10 -0.52 -14.97 -27.38
C PHE A 10 -1.90 -14.91 -28.00
N VAL A 11 -1.98 -14.29 -29.18
CA VAL A 11 -3.21 -14.24 -29.97
C VAL A 11 -2.89 -14.50 -31.43
N HIS A 12 -3.68 -15.38 -32.01
CA HIS A 12 -3.68 -15.73 -33.41
C HIS A 12 -5.04 -15.35 -34.00
N ALA A 13 -5.04 -14.94 -35.26
CA ALA A 13 -6.26 -14.67 -36.00
C ALA A 13 -6.11 -15.16 -37.44
N GLU A 14 -7.14 -15.80 -37.95
CA GLU A 14 -7.20 -16.24 -39.34
C GLU A 14 -8.59 -16.02 -39.95
N GLU A 15 -8.63 -15.99 -41.28
CA GLU A 15 -9.87 -15.94 -42.03
C GLU A 15 -10.52 -17.33 -42.05
N MET A 16 -11.82 -17.41 -41.80
CA MET A 16 -12.53 -18.68 -41.83
C MET A 16 -12.74 -19.13 -43.29
N LEU A 17 -12.23 -20.31 -43.64
CA LEU A 17 -12.25 -20.86 -44.99
C LEU A 17 -13.66 -21.05 -45.57
N SER A 18 -14.68 -21.18 -44.72
CA SER A 18 -16.09 -21.40 -45.11
C SER A 18 -17.00 -20.23 -44.72
N ALA A 19 -16.47 -19.01 -44.68
CA ALA A 19 -17.24 -17.82 -44.30
C ALA A 19 -18.33 -17.47 -45.34
N VAL A 20 -19.54 -17.21 -44.86
CA VAL A 20 -20.64 -16.57 -45.64
C VAL A 20 -20.41 -15.05 -45.76
N ALA A 21 -19.53 -14.51 -44.92
CA ALA A 21 -19.24 -13.08 -44.79
C ALA A 21 -18.18 -12.58 -45.79
N GLN A 22 -18.02 -11.26 -45.88
CA GLN A 22 -16.96 -10.65 -46.69
C GLN A 22 -15.56 -11.04 -46.21
N LYS A 23 -14.61 -11.06 -47.15
CA LYS A 23 -13.20 -11.34 -46.89
C LYS A 23 -12.66 -10.50 -45.73
N LEU A 24 -12.02 -11.18 -44.79
CA LEU A 24 -11.42 -10.55 -43.60
C LEU A 24 -10.09 -9.88 -43.96
N LYS A 25 -9.87 -8.66 -43.46
CA LYS A 25 -8.60 -7.92 -43.62
C LYS A 25 -7.95 -7.60 -42.28
N ASN A 26 -6.65 -7.32 -42.32
CA ASN A 26 -5.90 -6.90 -41.14
C ASN A 26 -6.52 -5.67 -40.49
N GLY A 27 -6.68 -5.72 -39.16
CA GLY A 27 -7.26 -4.65 -38.34
C GLY A 27 -8.79 -4.59 -38.32
N GLU A 28 -9.49 -5.40 -39.12
CA GLU A 28 -10.96 -5.44 -39.11
C GLU A 28 -11.51 -6.18 -37.88
N LEU A 29 -10.73 -7.07 -37.27
CA LEU A 29 -10.99 -7.62 -35.95
C LEU A 29 -9.98 -7.09 -34.94
N SER A 30 -10.44 -6.83 -33.71
CA SER A 30 -9.59 -6.64 -32.54
C SER A 30 -9.82 -7.76 -31.54
N CYS A 31 -8.77 -8.17 -30.83
CA CYS A 31 -8.92 -8.88 -29.56
C CYS A 31 -8.80 -7.88 -28.42
N PHE A 32 -9.62 -8.01 -27.38
CA PHE A 32 -9.48 -7.22 -26.17
C PHE A 32 -9.45 -8.12 -24.94
N ILE A 33 -8.70 -7.68 -23.94
CA ILE A 33 -8.76 -8.22 -22.59
C ILE A 33 -9.29 -7.15 -21.65
N ARG A 34 -10.29 -7.51 -20.87
CA ARG A 34 -10.92 -6.68 -19.85
C ARG A 34 -10.64 -7.25 -18.47
N LEU A 35 -10.12 -6.40 -17.59
CA LEU A 35 -9.67 -6.73 -16.23
C LEU A 35 -10.36 -5.77 -15.26
N GLY A 36 -11.07 -6.29 -14.26
CA GLY A 36 -11.71 -5.44 -13.27
C GLY A 36 -12.46 -6.22 -12.20
N SER A 37 -13.07 -5.47 -11.28
CA SER A 37 -14.01 -6.02 -10.29
C SER A 37 -15.31 -6.44 -10.98
N ASP A 38 -15.72 -5.75 -12.05
CA ASP A 38 -16.86 -6.11 -12.87
C ASP A 38 -16.57 -5.94 -14.37
N MET A 39 -17.49 -6.42 -15.22
CA MET A 39 -17.35 -6.39 -16.68
C MET A 39 -18.06 -5.22 -17.35
N SER A 40 -18.76 -4.35 -16.63
CA SER A 40 -19.68 -3.37 -17.22
C SER A 40 -19.40 -1.93 -16.81
N ASN A 41 -18.96 -1.69 -15.57
CA ASN A 41 -18.83 -0.38 -14.96
C ASN A 41 -17.42 -0.09 -14.43
N ASN A 42 -16.65 -1.10 -14.03
CA ASN A 42 -15.34 -0.94 -13.40
C ASN A 42 -14.32 -1.88 -14.03
N TYR A 43 -13.74 -1.45 -15.15
CA TYR A 43 -12.73 -2.24 -15.85
C TYR A 43 -11.64 -1.40 -16.52
N TYR A 44 -10.47 -2.03 -16.60
CA TYR A 44 -9.46 -1.76 -17.61
C TYR A 44 -9.72 -2.64 -18.82
N GLU A 45 -9.59 -2.10 -20.02
CA GLU A 45 -9.58 -2.87 -21.24
C GLU A 45 -8.35 -2.50 -22.07
N TYR A 46 -7.59 -3.51 -22.49
CA TYR A 46 -6.51 -3.37 -23.47
C TYR A 46 -6.99 -4.08 -24.74
N GLU A 47 -6.96 -3.37 -25.87
CA GLU A 47 -7.46 -3.84 -27.17
C GLU A 47 -6.34 -3.76 -28.21
N ILE A 48 -6.16 -4.84 -28.97
CA ILE A 48 -5.18 -4.95 -30.05
C ILE A 48 -5.91 -5.26 -31.36
N PRO A 49 -5.76 -4.42 -32.41
CA PRO A 49 -6.24 -4.76 -33.75
C PRO A 49 -5.40 -5.90 -34.34
N LEU A 50 -6.07 -6.97 -34.76
CA LEU A 50 -5.44 -8.24 -35.14
C LEU A 50 -4.92 -8.19 -36.58
N THR A 51 -3.73 -8.73 -36.76
CA THR A 51 -3.12 -9.07 -38.04
C THR A 51 -3.43 -10.54 -38.34
N LEU A 52 -3.93 -10.81 -39.54
CA LEU A 52 -4.29 -12.16 -39.94
C LEU A 52 -3.05 -12.95 -40.31
N THR A 53 -3.06 -14.22 -39.93
CA THR A 53 -2.07 -15.19 -40.40
C THR A 53 -2.35 -15.49 -41.86
N PRO A 54 -1.33 -15.41 -42.74
CA PRO A 54 -1.52 -15.78 -44.15
C PRO A 54 -1.98 -17.23 -44.28
N SER A 55 -2.80 -17.55 -45.27
CA SER A 55 -3.14 -18.96 -45.53
C SER A 55 -1.89 -19.74 -45.96
N GLY A 56 -1.68 -20.92 -45.39
CA GLY A 56 -0.51 -21.75 -45.68
C GLY A 56 -0.42 -22.97 -44.76
N LEU A 57 0.61 -23.78 -44.98
CA LEU A 57 0.98 -24.90 -44.11
C LEU A 57 2.13 -24.47 -43.20
N TYR A 58 1.93 -24.60 -41.90
CA TYR A 58 2.89 -24.19 -40.88
C TYR A 58 3.31 -25.39 -40.05
N THR A 59 4.62 -25.49 -39.73
CA THR A 59 5.15 -26.56 -38.88
C THR A 59 5.62 -25.99 -37.55
N SER A 60 5.31 -26.67 -36.45
CA SER A 60 5.74 -26.28 -35.08
C SER A 60 7.26 -26.23 -34.92
N ASP A 61 8.00 -27.02 -35.70
CA ASP A 61 9.44 -27.16 -35.56
C ASP A 61 10.22 -25.96 -36.11
N LYS A 62 9.60 -25.17 -37.01
CA LYS A 62 10.22 -24.00 -37.63
C LYS A 62 9.83 -22.74 -36.87
N LEU A 63 10.83 -21.98 -36.40
CA LEU A 63 10.59 -20.72 -35.70
C LEU A 63 9.86 -19.70 -36.59
N SER A 64 10.24 -19.60 -37.87
CA SER A 64 9.60 -18.68 -38.83
C SER A 64 8.12 -18.94 -39.05
N ASP A 65 7.68 -20.19 -38.93
CA ASP A 65 6.28 -20.57 -39.11
C ASP A 65 5.49 -20.26 -37.83
N ARG A 66 6.08 -20.54 -36.65
CA ARG A 66 5.52 -20.14 -35.36
C ARG A 66 5.34 -18.63 -35.23
N GLU A 67 6.30 -17.83 -35.67
CA GLU A 67 6.18 -16.35 -35.66
C GLU A 67 5.14 -15.82 -36.65
N LYS A 68 4.80 -16.56 -37.71
CA LYS A 68 3.69 -16.20 -38.61
C LYS A 68 2.33 -16.52 -38.00
N VAL A 69 2.21 -17.68 -37.34
CA VAL A 69 0.97 -18.10 -36.66
C VAL A 69 0.72 -17.24 -35.41
N TRP A 70 1.76 -16.93 -34.65
CA TRP A 70 1.71 -16.08 -33.46
C TRP A 70 2.49 -14.78 -33.68
N PRO A 71 1.96 -13.85 -34.50
CA PRO A 71 2.67 -12.62 -34.81
C PRO A 71 2.83 -11.76 -33.55
N LYS A 72 4.02 -11.15 -33.40
CA LYS A 72 4.36 -10.32 -32.23
C LYS A 72 3.43 -9.11 -32.11
N GLU A 73 2.88 -8.65 -33.22
CA GLU A 73 1.90 -7.57 -33.30
C GLU A 73 0.58 -7.92 -32.62
N ASN A 74 0.17 -9.19 -32.62
CA ASN A 74 -1.06 -9.65 -31.97
C ASN A 74 -0.85 -10.02 -30.50
N MET A 75 0.41 -10.17 -30.07
CA MET A 75 0.71 -10.55 -28.69
C MET A 75 0.34 -9.42 -27.73
N PHE A 76 -0.53 -9.72 -26.77
CA PHE A 76 -0.66 -8.90 -25.58
C PHE A 76 0.64 -8.98 -24.83
N ASP A 77 1.35 -7.86 -24.79
CA ASP A 77 2.65 -7.75 -24.17
C ASP A 77 2.83 -6.30 -23.74
N PHE A 78 2.35 -5.99 -22.54
CA PHE A 78 2.31 -4.62 -22.02
C PHE A 78 2.61 -4.60 -20.53
N ALA A 79 3.22 -3.50 -20.08
CA ALA A 79 3.44 -3.26 -18.67
C ALA A 79 2.14 -2.79 -18.01
N PHE A 80 1.77 -3.31 -16.84
CA PHE A 80 0.58 -2.87 -16.10
C PHE A 80 0.58 -1.36 -15.81
N SER A 81 1.76 -0.74 -15.76
CA SER A 81 1.91 0.71 -15.63
C SER A 81 1.23 1.50 -16.75
N VAL A 82 1.02 0.93 -17.94
CA VAL A 82 0.28 1.64 -19.01
C VAL A 82 -1.18 1.87 -18.62
N LEU A 83 -1.79 0.93 -17.89
CA LEU A 83 -3.16 1.02 -17.39
C LEU A 83 -3.25 2.06 -16.26
N THR A 84 -2.36 1.97 -15.27
CA THR A 84 -2.35 2.91 -14.13
C THR A 84 -2.00 4.34 -14.56
N ASN A 85 -1.08 4.51 -15.52
CA ASN A 85 -0.78 5.82 -16.10
C ASN A 85 -1.96 6.41 -16.87
N ALA A 86 -2.70 5.58 -17.61
CA ALA A 86 -3.92 6.01 -18.28
C ALA A 86 -5.00 6.45 -17.27
N LYS A 87 -5.12 5.75 -16.13
CA LYS A 87 -6.01 6.12 -15.02
C LYS A 87 -5.60 7.44 -14.37
N LEU A 88 -4.31 7.61 -14.08
CA LEU A 88 -3.75 8.86 -13.54
C LEU A 88 -4.02 10.04 -14.48
N LYS A 89 -3.81 9.85 -15.78
CA LYS A 89 -4.13 10.86 -16.80
C LYS A 89 -5.61 11.23 -16.77
N ARG A 90 -6.52 10.24 -16.79
CA ARG A 90 -7.97 10.47 -16.68
C ARG A 90 -8.32 11.25 -15.42
N ASN A 91 -7.80 10.83 -14.27
CA ASN A 91 -8.08 11.46 -12.99
C ASN A 91 -7.64 12.93 -12.99
N LYS A 92 -6.47 13.24 -13.57
CA LYS A 92 -5.98 14.62 -13.74
C LYS A 92 -6.88 15.46 -14.65
N GLU A 93 -7.31 14.91 -15.78
CA GLU A 93 -8.23 15.61 -16.72
C GLU A 93 -9.61 15.85 -16.07
N ARG A 94 -10.13 14.86 -15.34
CA ARG A 94 -11.36 14.98 -14.55
C ARG A 94 -11.26 16.07 -13.48
N GLU A 95 -10.15 16.10 -12.73
CA GLU A 95 -9.91 17.13 -11.72
C GLU A 95 -9.74 18.52 -12.31
N SER A 96 -9.22 18.62 -13.53
CA SER A 96 -9.09 19.88 -14.27
C SER A 96 -10.43 20.37 -14.85
N GLY A 97 -11.52 19.61 -14.66
CA GLY A 97 -12.86 19.96 -15.16
C GLY A 97 -13.01 19.77 -16.67
N GLN A 98 -12.19 18.93 -17.30
CA GLN A 98 -12.29 18.68 -18.74
C GLN A 98 -13.63 18.00 -19.09
N ASN A 99 -14.36 18.60 -20.04
CA ASN A 99 -15.66 18.10 -20.46
C ASN A 99 -15.57 16.67 -21.02
N GLY A 100 -16.53 15.82 -20.61
CA GLY A 100 -16.64 14.44 -21.08
C GLY A 100 -15.75 13.42 -20.36
N VAL A 101 -14.89 13.86 -19.44
CA VAL A 101 -14.03 12.97 -18.64
C VAL A 101 -14.65 12.76 -17.26
N ASN A 102 -15.20 11.55 -17.02
CA ASN A 102 -15.73 11.16 -15.71
C ASN A 102 -15.59 9.63 -15.52
N ASN A 103 -16.21 9.08 -14.48
CA ASN A 103 -16.13 7.63 -14.19
C ASN A 103 -17.17 6.79 -14.93
N VAL A 104 -18.20 7.41 -15.51
CA VAL A 104 -19.30 6.71 -16.19
C VAL A 104 -19.15 6.72 -17.71
N THR A 105 -18.24 7.53 -18.25
CA THR A 105 -17.86 7.54 -19.67
C THR A 105 -16.55 6.80 -19.88
N PRO A 106 -16.45 5.92 -20.89
CA PRO A 106 -15.20 5.24 -21.20
C PRO A 106 -14.12 6.25 -21.58
N PHE A 107 -13.03 6.27 -20.81
CA PHE A 107 -11.85 7.07 -21.10
C PHE A 107 -10.90 6.26 -21.96
N ILE A 108 -10.59 6.77 -23.16
CA ILE A 108 -9.82 6.05 -24.17
C ILE A 108 -8.50 6.76 -24.43
N VAL A 109 -7.41 6.01 -24.37
CA VAL A 109 -6.07 6.44 -24.80
C VAL A 109 -5.40 5.34 -25.60
N TYR A 110 -4.28 5.67 -26.24
CA TYR A 110 -3.46 4.70 -26.97
C TYR A 110 -2.15 4.46 -26.24
N ASP A 111 -1.66 3.23 -26.31
CA ASP A 111 -0.35 2.88 -25.78
C ASP A 111 0.74 3.63 -26.55
N LYS A 112 1.57 4.41 -25.86
CA LYS A 112 2.64 5.22 -26.48
C LYS A 112 3.66 4.35 -27.22
N ASN A 113 3.93 3.15 -26.71
CA ASN A 113 4.91 2.23 -27.30
C ASN A 113 4.28 1.38 -28.40
N LYS A 114 2.96 1.21 -28.37
CA LYS A 114 2.18 0.46 -29.36
C LYS A 114 0.97 1.30 -29.80
N PRO A 115 1.14 2.32 -30.67
CA PRO A 115 0.09 3.30 -30.96
C PRO A 115 -1.20 2.74 -31.59
N LYS A 116 -1.17 1.51 -32.12
CA LYS A 116 -2.36 0.81 -32.61
C LYS A 116 -3.23 0.24 -31.50
N ASN A 117 -2.65 0.05 -30.31
CA ASN A 117 -3.30 -0.60 -29.19
C ASN A 117 -4.05 0.43 -28.36
N LYS A 118 -5.30 0.12 -28.05
CA LYS A 118 -6.23 1.01 -27.37
C LYS A 118 -6.38 0.58 -25.92
N ILE A 119 -6.34 1.55 -25.02
CA ILE A 119 -6.56 1.36 -23.58
C ILE A 119 -7.83 2.11 -23.23
N THR A 120 -8.80 1.39 -22.66
CA THR A 120 -10.07 1.94 -22.21
C THR A 120 -10.21 1.77 -20.70
N ILE A 121 -10.69 2.79 -20.03
CA ILE A 121 -10.93 2.77 -18.58
C ILE A 121 -12.35 3.26 -18.31
N LEU A 122 -13.11 2.47 -17.56
CA LEU A 122 -14.44 2.86 -17.07
C LEU A 122 -14.51 2.60 -15.56
N GLY A 123 -15.15 3.50 -14.81
CA GLY A 123 -15.32 3.39 -13.35
C GLY A 123 -14.06 3.69 -12.56
N ASN A 124 -13.85 2.99 -11.45
CA ASN A 124 -12.59 3.02 -10.70
C ASN A 124 -11.99 1.61 -10.54
N PRO A 125 -11.57 0.97 -11.65
CA PRO A 125 -11.06 -0.40 -11.62
C PRO A 125 -9.76 -0.48 -10.84
N SER A 126 -9.46 -1.63 -10.24
CA SER A 126 -8.23 -1.84 -9.47
C SER A 126 -7.52 -3.11 -9.94
N LEU A 127 -6.22 -3.01 -10.24
CA LEU A 127 -5.36 -4.17 -10.50
C LEU A 127 -5.04 -4.97 -9.22
N SER A 128 -5.42 -4.44 -8.05
CA SER A 128 -5.48 -5.24 -6.82
C SER A 128 -6.52 -6.32 -6.89
N ASP A 129 -7.71 -5.89 -7.33
CA ASP A 129 -8.98 -6.54 -7.08
C ASP A 129 -9.61 -6.88 -8.43
N VAL A 130 -8.94 -7.81 -9.10
CA VAL A 130 -9.39 -8.34 -10.39
C VAL A 130 -10.12 -9.63 -10.11
N GLU A 131 -11.44 -9.53 -10.00
CA GLU A 131 -12.34 -10.67 -9.83
C GLU A 131 -12.70 -11.31 -11.18
N ASN A 132 -12.76 -10.49 -12.23
CA ASN A 132 -13.26 -10.89 -13.53
C ASN A 132 -12.22 -10.59 -14.63
N ILE A 133 -12.01 -11.58 -15.49
CA ILE A 133 -11.22 -11.45 -16.72
C ILE A 133 -12.10 -11.86 -17.90
N MET A 134 -12.32 -10.93 -18.83
CA MET A 134 -13.02 -11.20 -20.07
C MET A 134 -12.06 -11.03 -21.24
N ILE A 135 -12.05 -12.00 -22.13
CA ILE A 135 -11.36 -11.91 -23.41
C ILE A 135 -12.43 -11.97 -24.48
N GLY A 136 -12.38 -11.03 -25.41
CA GLY A 136 -13.38 -10.92 -26.46
C GLY A 136 -12.76 -10.55 -27.80
N VAL A 137 -13.55 -10.75 -28.85
CA VAL A 137 -13.25 -10.32 -30.21
C VAL A 137 -14.24 -9.24 -30.59
N ARG A 138 -13.74 -8.16 -31.18
CA ARG A 138 -14.52 -7.01 -31.62
C ARG A 138 -14.38 -6.84 -33.11
N ASN A 139 -15.51 -6.69 -33.80
CA ASN A 139 -15.53 -6.28 -35.20
C ASN A 139 -15.43 -4.75 -35.26
N ASN A 140 -14.38 -4.26 -35.93
CA ASN A 140 -14.13 -2.83 -36.09
C ASN A 140 -14.79 -2.25 -37.35
N THR A 141 -15.56 -3.07 -38.06
CA THR A 141 -16.26 -2.68 -39.29
C THR A 141 -17.77 -2.67 -39.06
N ASN A 142 -18.50 -2.03 -39.98
CA ASN A 142 -19.96 -2.05 -40.00
C ASN A 142 -20.52 -3.24 -40.78
N GLU A 143 -19.66 -4.12 -41.29
CA GLU A 143 -20.03 -5.28 -42.09
C GLU A 143 -19.96 -6.55 -41.26
N LEU A 144 -20.74 -7.58 -41.63
CA LEU A 144 -20.55 -8.90 -41.05
C LEU A 144 -19.18 -9.45 -41.48
N LYS A 145 -18.38 -9.90 -40.50
CA LYS A 145 -17.08 -10.53 -40.68
C LYS A 145 -17.06 -11.89 -40.00
N SER A 146 -16.30 -12.83 -40.57
CA SER A 146 -16.07 -14.15 -39.99
C SER A 146 -14.57 -14.41 -39.92
N GLY A 147 -14.10 -14.85 -38.76
CA GLY A 147 -12.72 -15.19 -38.52
C GLY A 147 -12.60 -16.12 -37.33
N GLU A 148 -11.47 -16.80 -37.25
CA GLU A 148 -11.12 -17.67 -36.13
C GLU A 148 -10.00 -17.00 -35.33
N VAL A 149 -10.15 -16.97 -34.01
CA VAL A 149 -9.19 -16.32 -33.10
C VAL A 149 -8.81 -17.31 -32.03
N TRP A 150 -7.50 -17.58 -31.91
CA TRP A 150 -6.97 -18.43 -30.84
C TRP A 150 -6.21 -17.58 -29.83
N ILE A 151 -6.35 -17.95 -28.57
CA ILE A 151 -5.72 -17.27 -27.44
C ILE A 151 -4.97 -18.33 -26.64
N ASN A 152 -3.73 -18.04 -26.27
CA ASN A 152 -2.92 -19.00 -25.52
C ASN A 152 -1.96 -18.32 -24.53
N GLU A 153 -1.53 -19.10 -23.53
CA GLU A 153 -0.55 -18.76 -22.49
C GLU A 153 -0.72 -17.37 -21.88
N MET A 154 -1.86 -17.15 -21.21
CA MET A 154 -1.99 -16.00 -20.34
C MET A 154 -1.03 -16.12 -19.16
N ARG A 155 -0.10 -15.18 -19.04
CA ARG A 155 0.86 -15.14 -17.95
C ARG A 155 1.17 -13.71 -17.53
N MET A 156 1.62 -13.58 -16.30
CA MET A 156 2.22 -12.35 -15.80
C MET A 156 3.71 -12.60 -15.55
N SER A 157 4.54 -11.63 -15.89
CA SER A 157 5.99 -11.71 -15.76
C SER A 157 6.56 -10.43 -15.16
N GLU A 158 7.86 -10.47 -14.86
CA GLU A 158 8.61 -9.38 -14.23
C GLU A 158 8.06 -9.00 -12.85
N PHE A 159 8.60 -9.59 -11.79
CA PHE A 159 8.19 -9.24 -10.44
C PHE A 159 8.61 -7.82 -10.07
N ASP A 160 7.89 -7.21 -9.13
CA ASP A 160 8.37 -6.03 -8.43
C ASP A 160 9.54 -6.40 -7.51
N GLU A 161 10.74 -6.24 -8.05
CA GLU A 161 12.02 -6.43 -7.36
C GLU A 161 12.45 -5.20 -6.54
N SER A 162 11.57 -4.22 -6.33
CA SER A 162 11.89 -3.09 -5.45
C SER A 162 12.22 -3.59 -4.04
N GLY A 163 13.48 -3.38 -3.63
CA GLY A 163 13.93 -3.65 -2.28
C GLY A 163 13.44 -2.59 -1.30
N GLY A 164 13.41 -2.95 -0.03
CA GLY A 164 13.28 -2.00 1.06
C GLY A 164 14.52 -2.01 1.94
N TRP A 165 14.60 -1.05 2.85
CA TRP A 165 15.64 -1.00 3.87
C TRP A 165 14.99 -0.82 5.24
N ALA A 166 15.73 -1.23 6.27
CA ALA A 166 15.37 -0.95 7.64
C ALA A 166 16.59 -0.43 8.40
N GLY A 167 16.33 0.50 9.31
CA GLY A 167 17.32 1.07 10.21
C GLY A 167 16.80 1.06 11.62
N LEU A 168 17.65 0.64 12.56
CA LEU A 168 17.39 0.74 14.00
C LEU A 168 18.53 1.54 14.63
N ALA A 169 18.18 2.59 15.36
CA ALA A 169 19.09 3.35 16.19
C ALA A 169 18.61 3.29 17.63
N ASN A 170 19.51 3.03 18.57
CA ASN A 170 19.20 3.00 19.99
C ASN A 170 20.31 3.71 20.77
N VAL A 171 19.93 4.65 21.61
CA VAL A 171 20.82 5.42 22.48
C VAL A 171 20.33 5.23 23.90
N ALA A 172 21.19 4.66 24.75
CA ALA A 172 20.93 4.49 26.17
C ALA A 172 21.97 5.27 26.98
N VAL A 173 21.50 6.13 27.88
CA VAL A 173 22.35 6.96 28.75
C VAL A 173 21.99 6.66 30.19
N ASN A 174 22.96 6.19 30.96
CA ASN A 174 22.81 5.98 32.40
C ASN A 174 23.39 7.18 33.15
N LEU A 175 22.56 7.84 33.96
CA LEU A 175 22.90 8.99 34.79
C LEU A 175 23.26 8.55 36.20
N SER A 176 24.21 7.59 36.31
CA SER A 176 24.66 6.98 37.57
C SER A 176 23.48 6.65 38.49
N ASP A 177 23.37 7.43 39.55
CA ASP A 177 22.47 7.27 40.68
C ASP A 177 21.08 7.90 40.44
N ILE A 178 20.96 8.80 39.45
CA ILE A 178 19.76 9.62 39.22
C ILE A 178 18.75 8.87 38.34
N GLY A 179 19.21 8.05 37.39
CA GLY A 179 18.34 7.28 36.52
C GLY A 179 18.93 6.93 35.15
N SER A 180 18.06 6.65 34.19
CA SER A 180 18.44 6.26 32.82
C SER A 180 17.50 6.89 31.79
N LEU A 181 18.06 7.26 30.64
CA LEU A 181 17.33 7.73 29.48
C LEU A 181 17.58 6.75 28.33
N ASN A 182 16.55 6.42 27.57
CA ASN A 182 16.66 5.60 26.38
C ASN A 182 15.84 6.20 25.23
N ILE A 183 16.46 6.28 24.05
CA ILE A 183 15.84 6.76 22.82
C ILE A 183 16.10 5.72 21.75
N ALA A 184 15.03 5.16 21.18
CA ALA A 184 15.10 4.20 20.09
C ALA A 184 14.30 4.69 18.89
N GLY A 185 14.88 4.64 17.70
CA GLY A 185 14.23 4.93 16.44
C GLY A 185 14.30 3.71 15.52
N LYS A 186 13.16 3.31 14.96
CA LYS A 186 13.08 2.27 13.94
C LYS A 186 12.44 2.86 12.68
N MET A 187 13.06 2.61 11.53
CA MET A 187 12.48 2.91 10.23
C MET A 187 12.54 1.66 9.37
N GLU A 188 11.46 1.39 8.64
CA GLU A 188 11.32 0.24 7.76
C GLU A 188 10.52 0.70 6.53
N THR A 189 11.00 0.41 5.32
CA THR A 189 10.29 0.78 4.10
C THR A 189 9.58 -0.41 3.47
N ALA A 190 8.53 -0.13 2.70
CA ALA A 190 7.84 -1.12 1.88
C ALA A 190 8.86 -1.91 1.02
N GLY A 191 8.69 -3.22 0.96
CA GLY A 191 9.61 -4.14 0.29
C GLY A 191 10.71 -4.71 1.19
N PHE A 192 10.89 -4.21 2.42
CA PHE A 192 11.79 -4.85 3.39
C PHE A 192 11.18 -6.16 3.92
N GLY A 193 12.02 -7.15 4.22
CA GLY A 193 11.59 -8.44 4.73
C GLY A 193 12.77 -9.38 4.97
N GLY A 194 12.55 -10.47 5.70
CA GLY A 194 13.54 -11.52 5.91
C GLY A 194 13.97 -12.22 4.61
N ILE A 195 15.08 -12.94 4.63
CA ILE A 195 15.62 -13.63 3.44
C ILE A 195 14.65 -14.73 2.97
N GLU A 196 14.01 -15.39 3.92
CA GLU A 196 12.96 -16.40 3.75
C GLU A 196 11.59 -15.81 3.35
N SER A 197 11.44 -14.48 3.30
CA SER A 197 10.16 -13.87 2.95
C SER A 197 9.89 -14.00 1.45
N ASN A 198 8.85 -14.78 1.12
CA ASN A 198 8.36 -14.86 -0.25
C ASN A 198 7.94 -13.48 -0.77
N ILE A 199 8.15 -13.29 -2.08
CA ILE A 199 7.21 -12.62 -3.00
C ILE A 199 6.13 -11.77 -2.33
N THR A 200 5.11 -12.52 -1.89
CA THR A 200 3.80 -12.11 -1.40
C THR A 200 3.75 -11.66 0.05
N ASN A 201 4.76 -11.96 0.87
CA ASN A 201 4.73 -11.76 2.31
C ASN A 201 5.54 -10.54 2.77
N ARG A 202 6.22 -9.85 1.85
CA ARG A 202 6.93 -8.60 2.16
C ARG A 202 5.96 -7.46 2.49
N THR A 203 6.37 -6.62 3.45
CA THR A 203 5.60 -5.45 3.87
C THR A 203 5.33 -4.51 2.70
N LEU A 204 4.11 -4.00 2.61
CA LEU A 204 3.71 -2.98 1.64
C LEU A 204 3.56 -1.61 2.31
N GLU A 205 4.13 -1.43 3.50
CA GLU A 205 4.01 -0.20 4.29
C GLU A 205 5.40 0.33 4.68
N ASP A 206 5.54 1.65 4.60
CA ASP A 206 6.63 2.39 5.24
C ASP A 206 6.23 2.61 6.72
N SER A 207 7.06 2.15 7.67
CA SER A 207 6.84 2.31 9.10
C SER A 207 7.97 3.09 9.76
N TYR A 208 7.59 4.09 10.55
CA TYR A 208 8.50 4.94 11.32
C TYR A 208 8.06 4.91 12.77
N GLN A 209 8.95 4.51 13.67
CA GLN A 209 8.69 4.46 15.10
C GLN A 209 9.79 5.19 15.86
N ILE A 210 9.39 6.01 16.83
CA ILE A 210 10.30 6.65 17.78
C ILE A 210 9.78 6.37 19.17
N ASN A 211 10.65 5.81 20.01
CA ASN A 211 10.41 5.52 21.41
C ASN A 211 11.39 6.33 22.26
N PHE A 212 10.87 7.03 23.25
CA PHE A 212 11.62 7.72 24.30
C PHE A 212 11.17 7.12 25.63
N SER A 213 12.13 6.81 26.50
CA SER A 213 11.84 6.42 27.87
C SER A 213 12.84 7.04 28.84
N ALA A 214 12.35 7.48 29.98
CA ALA A 214 13.12 8.09 31.04
C ALA A 214 12.69 7.46 32.37
N GLY A 215 13.62 6.82 33.06
CA GLY A 215 13.43 6.35 34.43
C GLY A 215 14.28 7.21 35.35
N LEU A 216 13.67 7.99 36.23
CA LEU A 216 14.35 8.93 37.13
C LEU A 216 13.87 8.73 38.57
N ASP A 217 14.76 8.81 39.54
CA ASP A 217 14.37 8.93 40.95
C ASP A 217 14.24 10.41 41.31
N LEU A 218 13.01 10.93 41.28
CA LEU A 218 12.72 12.33 41.57
C LEU A 218 13.04 12.70 43.03
N GLY A 219 13.12 11.71 43.93
CA GLY A 219 13.50 11.91 45.33
C GLY A 219 14.94 12.42 45.49
N ARG A 220 15.82 12.11 44.54
CA ARG A 220 17.24 12.52 44.57
C ARG A 220 17.47 13.99 44.24
N PHE A 221 16.49 14.68 43.65
CA PHE A 221 16.54 16.13 43.42
C PHE A 221 16.09 16.94 44.65
N LEU A 222 15.57 16.27 45.68
CA LEU A 222 15.11 16.88 46.93
C LEU A 222 16.18 16.75 48.03
N PRO A 223 16.13 17.56 49.11
CA PRO A 223 17.10 17.50 50.19
C PRO A 223 17.21 16.09 50.81
N ARG A 224 18.44 15.60 51.02
CA ARG A 224 18.71 14.25 51.54
C ARG A 224 18.03 13.96 52.88
N GLN A 225 17.80 14.99 53.69
CA GLN A 225 17.12 14.91 54.99
C GLN A 225 15.65 14.47 54.86
N ALA A 226 15.00 14.75 53.73
CA ALA A 226 13.62 14.37 53.47
C ALA A 226 13.44 12.87 53.23
N LYS A 227 14.53 12.14 52.89
CA LYS A 227 14.55 10.69 52.63
C LYS A 227 13.43 10.22 51.67
N LEU A 228 13.09 11.04 50.69
CA LEU A 228 12.06 10.75 49.71
C LEU A 228 12.62 9.80 48.64
N GLN A 229 11.84 8.79 48.30
CA GLN A 229 12.09 7.90 47.18
C GLN A 229 10.90 8.02 46.23
N ILE A 230 11.14 8.55 45.03
CA ILE A 230 10.07 8.81 44.06
C ILE A 230 10.53 8.28 42.69
N PRO A 231 10.46 6.97 42.45
CA PRO A 231 10.81 6.37 41.16
C PRO A 231 9.73 6.73 40.14
N ALA A 232 10.09 7.55 39.17
CA ALA A 232 9.23 8.00 38.09
C ALA A 232 9.73 7.44 36.74
N TYR A 233 8.80 6.93 35.95
CA TYR A 233 9.03 6.42 34.61
C TYR A 233 8.14 7.16 33.63
N TYR A 234 8.74 7.78 32.64
CA TYR A 234 8.04 8.42 31.53
C TYR A 234 8.37 7.69 30.24
N THR A 235 7.36 7.43 29.41
CA THR A 235 7.55 6.87 28.07
C THR A 235 6.74 7.65 27.06
N TYR A 236 7.33 7.94 25.92
CA TYR A 236 6.67 8.53 24.77
C TYR A 236 7.00 7.69 23.54
N SER A 237 5.98 7.23 22.84
CA SER A 237 6.10 6.44 21.61
C SER A 237 5.24 7.05 20.53
N THR A 238 5.78 7.20 19.34
CA THR A 238 5.03 7.56 18.14
C THR A 238 5.32 6.55 17.04
N GLN A 239 4.27 6.08 16.39
CA GLN A 239 4.34 5.16 15.26
C GLN A 239 3.53 5.74 14.11
N ASN A 240 4.18 5.90 12.97
CA ASN A 240 3.58 6.30 11.71
C ASN A 240 3.70 5.15 10.72
N GLN A 241 2.59 4.78 10.09
CA GLN A 241 2.55 3.79 9.02
C GLN A 241 1.92 4.42 7.78
N SER A 242 2.59 4.27 6.65
CA SER A 242 2.13 4.78 5.36
C SER A 242 2.15 3.65 4.33
N PRO A 243 1.01 3.30 3.72
CA PRO A 243 0.98 2.25 2.70
C PRO A 243 1.69 2.70 1.42
N LYS A 244 2.32 1.75 0.71
CA LYS A 244 2.95 1.96 -0.60
C LYS A 244 1.91 2.36 -1.64
N TYR A 245 0.76 1.69 -1.61
CA TYR A 245 -0.38 1.97 -2.48
C TYR A 245 -1.44 2.80 -1.76
N ASN A 246 -2.17 3.62 -2.52
CA ASN A 246 -3.26 4.41 -1.97
C ASN A 246 -4.44 3.48 -1.60
N PRO A 247 -4.87 3.36 -0.33
CA PRO A 247 -5.99 2.49 0.04
C PRO A 247 -7.32 2.93 -0.59
N LEU A 248 -7.45 4.20 -1.00
CA LEU A 248 -8.61 4.68 -1.73
C LEU A 248 -8.53 4.38 -3.24
N ASP A 249 -7.34 4.06 -3.74
CA ASP A 249 -7.12 3.72 -5.15
C ASP A 249 -5.95 2.75 -5.30
N GLU A 250 -6.23 1.48 -5.06
CA GLU A 250 -5.18 0.55 -4.64
C GLU A 250 -4.18 0.15 -5.72
N ASP A 251 -4.45 0.45 -6.98
CA ASP A 251 -3.54 0.22 -8.09
C ASP A 251 -2.57 1.39 -8.35
N ILE A 252 -2.70 2.49 -7.60
CA ILE A 252 -1.80 3.65 -7.67
C ILE A 252 -0.94 3.73 -6.40
N GLU A 253 0.35 4.01 -6.58
CA GLU A 253 1.23 4.30 -5.45
C GLU A 253 0.82 5.59 -4.74
N LEU A 254 0.77 5.58 -3.41
CA LEU A 254 0.40 6.75 -2.61
C LEU A 254 1.31 7.95 -2.92
N LYS A 255 2.59 7.71 -3.18
CA LYS A 255 3.56 8.75 -3.58
C LYS A 255 3.16 9.43 -4.88
N ASP A 256 2.68 8.67 -5.86
CA ASP A 256 2.26 9.23 -7.16
C ASP A 256 0.90 9.90 -7.08
N ALA A 257 -0.03 9.36 -6.27
CA ALA A 257 -1.28 10.04 -5.94
C ALA A 257 -1.00 11.41 -5.30
N ILE A 258 -0.08 11.51 -4.34
CA ILE A 258 0.32 12.78 -3.72
C ILE A 258 0.94 13.74 -4.76
N LYS A 259 1.83 13.26 -5.63
CA LYS A 259 2.43 14.08 -6.69
C LYS A 259 1.39 14.62 -7.67
N SER A 260 0.36 13.84 -8.00
CA SER A 260 -0.71 14.28 -8.93
C SER A 260 -1.55 15.45 -8.41
N LEU A 261 -1.48 15.77 -7.11
CA LEU A 261 -2.20 16.90 -6.51
C LEU A 261 -1.52 18.26 -6.74
N ASP A 262 -0.46 18.31 -7.57
CA ASP A 262 0.24 19.52 -8.03
C ASP A 262 0.57 20.53 -6.89
N GLY A 263 0.91 20.01 -5.70
CA GLY A 263 1.33 20.81 -4.54
C GLY A 263 0.20 21.43 -3.71
N ASN A 264 -1.08 21.10 -3.96
CA ASN A 264 -2.19 21.57 -3.14
C ASN A 264 -2.14 20.96 -1.73
N LYS A 265 -1.62 21.74 -0.77
CA LYS A 265 -1.38 21.30 0.61
C LYS A 265 -2.64 20.75 1.31
N SER A 266 -3.79 21.41 1.14
CA SER A 266 -5.04 20.97 1.76
C SER A 266 -5.48 19.58 1.28
N LYS A 267 -5.39 19.33 -0.03
CA LYS A 267 -5.67 18.00 -0.60
C LYS A 267 -4.66 16.95 -0.15
N ILE A 268 -3.37 17.31 -0.08
CA ILE A 268 -2.31 16.39 0.35
C ILE A 268 -2.51 15.98 1.81
N ASP A 269 -2.79 16.94 2.70
CA ASP A 269 -3.01 16.67 4.12
C ASP A 269 -4.28 15.83 4.31
N SER A 270 -5.34 16.12 3.56
CA SER A 270 -6.56 15.29 3.55
C SER A 270 -6.30 13.87 3.06
N LEU A 271 -5.49 13.68 2.01
CA LEU A 271 -5.13 12.36 1.51
C LEU A 271 -4.31 11.59 2.54
N LYS A 272 -3.30 12.22 3.17
CA LYS A 272 -2.50 11.58 4.22
C LYS A 272 -3.37 11.14 5.39
N GLN A 273 -4.28 11.99 5.85
CA GLN A 273 -5.22 11.66 6.94
C GLN A 273 -6.15 10.48 6.59
N ARG A 274 -6.48 10.28 5.32
CA ARG A 274 -7.33 9.15 4.89
C ARG A 274 -6.56 7.90 4.51
N THR A 275 -5.22 7.90 4.63
CA THR A 275 -4.39 6.80 4.11
C THR A 275 -3.34 6.33 5.09
N GLN A 276 -2.93 7.17 6.05
CA GLN A 276 -1.88 6.86 7.01
C GLN A 276 -2.46 6.52 8.38
N ARG A 277 -1.76 5.64 9.10
CA ARG A 277 -2.04 5.33 10.50
C ARG A 277 -1.01 6.00 11.39
N ASN A 278 -1.48 6.66 12.43
CA ASN A 278 -0.64 7.27 13.46
C ASN A 278 -1.10 6.79 14.84
N VAL A 279 -0.15 6.35 15.66
CA VAL A 279 -0.40 5.96 17.05
C VAL A 279 0.61 6.67 17.93
N VAL A 280 0.11 7.44 18.89
CA VAL A 280 0.93 8.11 19.91
C VAL A 280 0.56 7.56 21.27
N THR A 281 1.54 7.01 21.97
CA THR A 281 1.39 6.53 23.34
C THR A 281 2.28 7.33 24.27
N GLU A 282 1.68 7.92 25.29
CA GLU A 282 2.35 8.63 26.36
C GLU A 282 2.00 7.96 27.68
N SER A 283 3.00 7.59 28.47
CA SER A 283 2.77 7.04 29.81
C SER A 283 3.68 7.67 30.83
N PHE A 284 3.13 7.89 32.03
CA PHE A 284 3.86 8.38 33.18
C PHE A 284 3.46 7.57 34.41
N ASN A 285 4.45 7.00 35.09
CA ASN A 285 4.27 6.09 36.19
C ASN A 285 5.18 6.48 37.35
N ILE A 286 4.60 6.75 38.50
CA ILE A 286 5.30 6.81 39.78
C ILE A 286 5.01 5.51 40.51
N THR A 287 6.05 4.75 40.82
CA THR A 287 5.89 3.44 41.46
C THR A 287 6.38 3.49 42.90
N ASN A 288 5.48 3.19 43.83
CA ASN A 288 5.83 3.00 45.24
C ASN A 288 6.57 4.20 45.86
N ALA A 289 6.13 5.42 45.54
CA ALA A 289 6.69 6.64 46.12
C ALA A 289 6.43 6.66 47.63
N LYS A 290 7.48 6.91 48.40
CA LYS A 290 7.44 6.80 49.87
C LYS A 290 8.46 7.70 50.54
N VAL A 291 8.23 7.93 51.83
CA VAL A 291 9.15 8.65 52.72
C VAL A 291 9.90 7.62 53.57
N ASN A 292 11.20 7.46 53.39
CA ASN A 292 12.00 6.46 54.13
C ASN A 292 12.40 6.98 55.54
N ILE A 293 11.44 7.51 56.29
CA ILE A 293 11.59 7.92 57.71
C ILE A 293 10.88 6.87 58.57
N ARG A 294 11.64 6.22 59.45
CA ARG A 294 11.17 5.19 60.38
C ARG A 294 11.70 5.49 61.78
N SER A 295 10.86 5.28 62.80
CA SER A 295 11.25 5.40 64.20
C SER A 295 12.19 4.24 64.60
N LYS A 296 13.00 4.42 65.66
CA LYS A 296 13.91 3.36 66.14
C LYS A 296 13.14 2.09 66.53
N ILE A 297 11.98 2.28 67.15
CA ILE A 297 10.98 1.24 67.37
C ILE A 297 9.91 1.49 66.31
N PRO A 298 9.63 0.54 65.39
CA PRO A 298 8.64 0.72 64.35
C PRO A 298 7.29 1.11 64.94
N MET A 299 6.75 2.23 64.48
CA MET A 299 5.43 2.70 64.90
C MET A 299 4.43 2.56 63.75
N PRO A 300 3.14 2.29 64.03
CA PRO A 300 2.10 2.21 63.00
C PRO A 300 2.01 3.48 62.14
N TYR A 301 2.32 4.64 62.71
CA TYR A 301 2.27 5.94 62.04
C TYR A 301 3.59 6.36 61.36
N ASP A 302 4.60 5.49 61.29
CA ASP A 302 5.84 5.82 60.58
C ASP A 302 5.54 6.12 59.09
N PRO A 303 5.99 7.26 58.53
CA PRO A 303 5.75 7.61 57.12
C PRO A 303 6.23 6.56 56.12
N ALA A 304 7.23 5.75 56.50
CA ALA A 304 7.73 4.64 55.70
C ALA A 304 6.72 3.51 55.48
N ASN A 305 5.66 3.43 56.28
CA ASN A 305 4.60 2.43 56.11
C ASN A 305 3.65 2.78 54.95
N PHE A 306 3.66 4.03 54.48
CA PHE A 306 2.80 4.52 53.41
C PHE A 306 3.55 4.58 52.08
N SER A 307 2.89 4.12 51.01
CA SER A 307 3.39 4.27 49.65
C SER A 307 2.27 4.62 48.69
N VAL A 308 2.63 5.41 47.67
CA VAL A 308 1.72 5.88 46.64
C VAL A 308 2.24 5.43 45.29
N THR A 309 1.38 4.79 44.51
CA THR A 309 1.62 4.48 43.10
C THR A 309 0.61 5.23 42.26
N PHE A 310 1.09 5.95 41.25
CA PHE A 310 0.26 6.66 40.31
C PHE A 310 0.70 6.32 38.89
N SER A 311 -0.23 5.92 38.03
CA SER A 311 0.05 5.64 36.62
C SER A 311 -0.97 6.34 35.74
N THR A 312 -0.52 7.00 34.70
CA THR A 312 -1.35 7.51 33.62
C THR A 312 -0.81 7.02 32.29
N SER A 313 -1.70 6.54 31.42
CA SER A 313 -1.37 6.14 30.05
C SER A 313 -2.40 6.76 29.12
N LYS A 314 -1.94 7.38 28.05
CA LYS A 314 -2.74 7.98 26.99
C LYS A 314 -2.29 7.38 25.67
N THR A 315 -3.20 6.76 24.95
CA THR A 315 -2.99 6.33 23.56
C THR A 315 -3.95 7.12 22.68
N ASP A 316 -3.41 7.86 21.73
CA ASP A 316 -4.16 8.57 20.70
C ASP A 316 -3.86 7.88 19.38
N GLU A 317 -4.88 7.30 18.76
CA GLU A 317 -4.77 6.57 17.52
C GLU A 317 -5.63 7.22 16.44
N HIS A 318 -5.06 7.30 15.25
CA HIS A 318 -5.72 7.74 14.04
C HIS A 318 -5.47 6.70 12.94
N THR A 319 -6.53 6.27 12.26
CA THR A 319 -6.47 5.36 11.10
C THR A 319 -7.32 5.92 9.96
N PRO A 320 -7.17 5.42 8.72
CA PRO A 320 -8.04 5.78 7.61
C PRO A 320 -9.55 5.67 7.91
N GLU A 321 -9.93 4.71 8.75
CA GLU A 321 -11.31 4.44 9.16
C GLU A 321 -11.73 5.23 10.39
N ILE A 322 -10.78 5.57 11.27
CA ILE A 322 -11.03 6.20 12.57
C ILE A 322 -10.31 7.54 12.65
N GLN A 323 -11.11 8.62 12.62
CA GLN A 323 -10.61 9.98 12.74
C GLN A 323 -9.82 10.22 14.04
N GLN A 324 -10.30 9.71 15.16
CA GLN A 324 -9.59 9.75 16.43
C GLN A 324 -10.10 8.66 17.38
N ASN A 325 -9.17 7.93 18.00
CA ASN A 325 -9.42 6.98 19.07
C ASN A 325 -8.51 7.31 20.26
N LEU A 326 -9.09 7.96 21.27
CA LEU A 326 -8.38 8.37 22.48
C LEU A 326 -8.69 7.42 23.63
N ASN A 327 -7.69 6.66 24.06
CA ASN A 327 -7.76 5.82 25.26
C ASN A 327 -6.91 6.44 26.38
N LYS A 328 -7.54 6.71 27.52
CA LYS A 328 -6.87 7.27 28.70
C LYS A 328 -7.13 6.38 29.91
N GLN A 329 -6.07 5.89 30.51
CA GLN A 329 -6.11 5.09 31.74
C GLN A 329 -5.38 5.83 32.86
N GLN A 330 -6.01 5.91 34.02
CA GLN A 330 -5.41 6.49 35.21
C GLN A 330 -5.63 5.53 36.38
N ARG A 331 -4.58 5.29 37.17
CA ARG A 331 -4.66 4.48 38.38
C ARG A 331 -3.93 5.19 39.49
N LEU A 332 -4.56 5.19 40.66
CA LEU A 332 -3.97 5.63 41.92
C LEU A 332 -4.11 4.47 42.89
N ALA A 333 -3.00 4.07 43.52
CA ALA A 333 -2.98 3.06 44.55
C ALA A 333 -2.25 3.62 45.77
N LEU A 334 -2.87 3.44 46.93
CA LEU A 334 -2.31 3.77 48.24
C LEU A 334 -2.10 2.44 48.97
N ASN A 335 -0.88 2.19 49.42
CA ASN A 335 -0.58 1.00 50.22
C ASN A 335 -0.10 1.41 51.59
N TYR A 336 -0.58 0.70 52.60
CA TYR A 336 -0.10 0.75 53.97
C TYR A 336 0.45 -0.63 54.34
N ASN A 337 1.71 -0.68 54.75
CA ASN A 337 2.36 -1.90 55.18
C ASN A 337 3.11 -1.65 56.49
N TYR A 338 2.63 -2.26 57.57
CA TYR A 338 3.22 -2.21 58.89
C TYR A 338 3.64 -3.62 59.30
N ASN A 339 4.96 -3.82 59.40
CA ASN A 339 5.62 -5.06 59.80
C ASN A 339 6.62 -4.80 60.94
#